data_AF-A0A0A0DD73-F1
#
_entry.id   AF-A0A0A0DD73-F1
#
_cell.length_a   1.000
_cell.length_b   1.000
_cell.length_c   1.000
_cell.angle_alpha   90.00
_cell.angle_beta   90.00
_cell.angle_gamma   90.00
#
_symmetry.space_group_name_H-M   'P 1'
#
loop_
_entity.id
_entity.type
_entity.pdbx_description
1 polymer ?
#
loop_
_entity_poly.entity_id
_entity_poly.type
_entity_poly.pdbx_seq_one_letter_code
_entity_poly.pdbx_strand_id
1 'polypeptide(L)' 'MEECNPETVQKALKVLEKQGLIVSRGSKGYFVTESEKKIIELRNQHLNRLTKILFEKLYALGFSDSEIIKLFDRIET' A
#
# COMPACT_ATOMS: atom_id res chain seq x y z
N MET A 1 -14.78 11.82 -14.93
CA MET A 1 -14.30 10.43 -14.90
C MET A 1 -12.94 10.49 -15.54
N GLU A 2 -11.85 10.22 -14.82
CA GLU A 2 -10.49 10.34 -15.38
C GLU A 2 -10.37 9.46 -16.63
N GLU A 3 -10.08 10.08 -17.78
CA GLU A 3 -9.85 9.39 -19.05
C GLU A 3 -8.49 8.68 -19.01
N CYS A 4 -8.45 7.51 -18.38
CA CYS A 4 -7.31 6.60 -18.47
C CYS A 4 -7.39 5.80 -19.78
N ASN A 5 -6.24 5.63 -20.46
CA ASN A 5 -6.15 4.74 -21.62
C ASN A 5 -6.62 3.32 -21.22
N PRO A 6 -7.58 2.71 -21.96
CA PRO A 6 -8.05 1.35 -21.72
C PRO A 6 -6.93 0.30 -21.60
N GLU A 7 -5.85 0.44 -22.36
CA GLU A 7 -4.69 -0.46 -22.29
C GLU A 7 -3.97 -0.36 -20.94
N THR A 8 -3.85 0.86 -20.39
CA THR A 8 -3.27 1.10 -19.07
C THR A 8 -4.12 0.45 -17.98
N VAL A 9 -5.44 0.60 -18.07
CA VAL A 9 -6.38 -0.05 -17.14
C VAL A 9 -6.25 -1.57 -17.23
N GLN A 10 -6.19 -2.13 -18.45
CA GLN A 10 -6.03 -3.58 -18.62
C GLN A 10 -4.69 -4.09 -18.08
N LYS A 11 -3.60 -3.33 -18.26
CA LYS A 11 -2.28 -3.66 -17.69
C LYS A 11 -2.32 -3.63 -16.16
N ALA A 12 -2.99 -2.65 -15.56
CA ALA A 12 -3.17 -2.57 -14.11
C ALA A 12 -3.96 -3.79 -13.59
N LEU A 13 -5.06 -4.16 -14.24
CA LEU A 13 -5.85 -5.35 -13.87
C LEU A 13 -5.01 -6.63 -13.92
N LYS A 14 -4.21 -6.84 -14.97
CA LYS A 14 -3.30 -7.99 -15.06
C LYS A 14 -2.27 -8.02 -13.92
N VAL A 15 -1.75 -6.86 -13.52
CA VAL A 15 -0.81 -6.76 -12.38
C VAL A 15 -1.51 -7.12 -11.06
N LEU A 16 -2.71 -6.58 -10.83
CA LEU A 16 -3.50 -6.86 -9.63
C LEU A 16 -3.89 -8.34 -9.54
N GLU A 17 -4.22 -8.96 -10.67
CA GLU A 17 -4.51 -10.39 -10.75
C GLU A 17 -3.28 -11.23 -10.43
N LYS A 18 -2.12 -10.88 -11.02
CA LYS A 18 -0.84 -11.56 -10.72
C LYS A 18 -0.44 -11.43 -9.24
N GLN A 19 -0.78 -10.32 -8.59
CA GLN A 19 -0.53 -10.11 -7.16
C GLN A 19 -1.53 -10.87 -6.25
N GLY A 20 -2.59 -11.44 -6.84
CA GLY A 20 -3.65 -12.17 -6.14
C GLY A 20 -4.65 -11.26 -5.42
N LEU A 21 -4.75 -9.99 -5.86
CA LEU A 21 -5.63 -8.99 -5.27
C LEU A 21 -7.01 -8.98 -5.91
N ILE A 22 -7.06 -9.42 -7.17
CA ILE A 22 -8.30 -9.66 -7.89
C ILE A 22 -8.23 -11.03 -8.58
N VAL A 23 -9.39 -11.58 -8.90
CA VAL A 23 -9.56 -12.85 -9.61
C VAL A 23 -10.44 -12.62 -10.83
N SER A 24 -9.99 -13.04 -12.02
CA SER A 24 -10.84 -13.05 -13.22
C SER A 24 -11.85 -14.19 -13.17
N ARG A 25 -13.11 -13.89 -13.50
CA ARG A 25 -14.19 -14.87 -13.69
C ARG A 25 -14.68 -14.88 -15.15
N GLY A 26 -13.74 -14.90 -16.09
CA GLY A 26 -14.03 -14.98 -17.53
C GLY A 26 -14.87 -13.79 -18.01
N SER A 27 -16.01 -14.06 -18.65
CA SER A 27 -16.94 -13.02 -19.13
C SER A 27 -17.62 -12.21 -18.02
N LYS A 28 -17.54 -12.65 -16.76
CA LYS A 28 -18.12 -11.94 -15.61
C LYS A 28 -17.22 -10.80 -15.10
N GLY A 29 -15.99 -10.68 -15.61
CA GLY A 29 -15.05 -9.63 -15.22
C GLY A 29 -14.15 -10.01 -14.03
N TYR A 30 -13.60 -8.99 -13.37
CA TYR A 30 -12.66 -9.12 -12.24
C TYR A 30 -13.35 -8.88 -10.90
N PHE A 31 -12.96 -9.65 -9.89
CA PHE A 31 -13.52 -9.59 -8.52
C PHE A 31 -12.40 -9.43 -7.50
N VAL A 32 -12.63 -8.67 -6.43
CA VAL A 32 -11.65 -8.49 -5.35
C VAL A 32 -11.46 -9.80 -4.58
N THR A 33 -10.23 -10.06 -4.15
CA THR A 33 -9.89 -11.24 -3.33
C THR A 33 -10.59 -11.21 -1.97
N GLU A 34 -11.11 -12.36 -1.53
CA GLU A 34 -11.68 -12.54 -0.18
C GLU A 34 -10.62 -13.04 0.83
N SER A 35 -9.36 -13.16 0.39
CA SER A 35 -8.28 -13.63 1.25
C SER A 35 -7.87 -12.57 2.27
N GLU A 36 -8.35 -12.72 3.50
CA GLU A 36 -7.97 -11.86 4.64
C GLU A 36 -6.45 -11.79 4.83
N LYS A 37 -5.76 -12.92 4.66
CA LYS A 37 -4.29 -12.99 4.72
C LYS A 37 -3.63 -12.04 3.71
N LYS A 38 -4.11 -12.00 2.47
CA LYS A 38 -3.57 -11.09 1.43
C LYS A 38 -3.84 -9.63 1.75
N ILE A 39 -5.02 -9.32 2.28
CA ILE A 39 -5.38 -7.96 2.69
C ILE A 39 -4.46 -7.48 3.82
N ILE A 40 -4.25 -8.31 4.85
CA ILE A 40 -3.34 -8.00 5.97
C ILE A 40 -1.91 -7.83 5.48
N GLU A 41 -1.44 -8.70 4.59
CA GLU A 41 -0.10 -8.62 4.02
C GLU A 41 0.12 -7.30 3.28
N LEU A 42 -0.79 -6.90 2.39
CA LEU A 42 -0.73 -5.62 1.70
C LEU A 42 -0.74 -4.43 2.66
N ARG A 43 -1.62 -4.47 3.66
CA ARG A 43 -1.71 -3.40 4.67
C ARG A 43 -0.38 -3.23 5.39
N ASN A 44 0.24 -4.33 5.80
CA ASN A 44 1.52 -4.31 6.50
C ASN A 44 2.67 -3.86 5.58
N GLN A 45 2.67 -4.28 4.30
CA GLN A 45 3.64 -3.79 3.32
C GLN A 45 3.53 -2.27 3.12
N HIS A 46 2.30 -1.74 3.03
CA HIS A 46 2.06 -0.32 2.90
C HIS A 46 2.50 0.45 4.15
N LEU A 47 2.14 -0.05 5.34
CA LEU A 47 2.58 0.50 6.62
C LEU A 47 4.11 0.56 6.70
N ASN A 48 4.80 -0.55 6.43
CA ASN A 48 6.26 -0.62 6.47
C ASN A 48 6.91 0.38 5.51
N ARG A 49 6.35 0.55 4.31
CA ARG A 49 6.84 1.53 3.34
C ARG A 49 6.68 2.96 3.87
N LEU A 50 5.50 3.31 4.39
CA LEU A 50 5.24 4.64 4.93
C LEU A 50 6.13 4.94 6.13
N THR A 51 6.26 3.98 7.05
CA THR A 51 7.15 4.07 8.20
C THR A 51 8.58 4.31 7.74
N LYS A 52 9.08 3.53 6.78
CA LYS A 52 10.44 3.75 6.24
C LYS A 52 10.63 5.15 5.68
N ILE A 53 9.69 5.64 4.87
CA ILE A 53 9.74 7.00 4.30
C ILE A 53 9.73 8.07 5.41
N LEU A 54 8.94 7.87 6.46
CA LEU A 54 8.88 8.77 7.61
C LEU A 54 10.23 8.83 8.32
N PHE A 55 10.80 7.68 8.68
CA PHE A 55 12.10 7.61 9.35
C PHE A 55 13.22 8.21 8.48
N GLU A 56 13.26 7.92 7.18
CA GLU A 56 14.22 8.53 6.25
C GLU A 56 14.15 10.06 6.27
N LYS A 57 12.94 10.63 6.29
CA LYS A 57 12.75 12.08 6.39
C LYS A 57 13.18 12.65 7.74
N LEU A 58 12.88 11.97 8.84
CA LEU A 58 13.26 12.41 10.18
C LEU A 58 14.79 12.36 10.38
N TYR A 59 15.44 11.30 9.90
CA TYR A 59 16.90 11.20 9.91
C TYR A 59 17.56 12.28 9.06
N ALA A 60 17.00 12.60 7.88
CA ALA A 60 17.50 13.69 7.04
C ALA A 60 17.42 15.08 7.72
N LEU A 61 16.53 15.24 8.71
CA LEU A 61 16.40 16.45 9.52
C LEU A 61 17.29 16.42 10.78
N GLY A 62 18.04 15.34 11.01
CA GLY A 62 18.98 15.21 12.13
C GLY A 62 18.38 14.62 13.41
N PHE A 63 17.17 14.04 13.36
CA PHE A 63 16.57 13.40 14.52
C PHE A 63 17.27 12.08 14.85
N SER A 64 17.52 11.83 16.13
CA SER A 64 17.92 10.52 16.66
C SER A 64 16.70 9.62 16.89
N ASP A 65 16.92 8.30 16.97
CA ASP A 65 15.85 7.34 17.30
C ASP A 65 15.11 7.71 18.60
N SER A 66 15.84 8.22 19.59
CA SER A 66 15.27 8.63 20.88
C SER A 66 14.31 9.83 20.75
N GLU A 67 14.59 10.75 19.83
CA GLU A 67 13.73 11.91 19.57
C GLU A 67 12.52 11.52 18.74
N ILE A 68 12.69 10.58 17.81
CA ILE A 68 11.58 10.04 17.01
C ILE A 68 10.59 9.31 17.91
N ILE A 69 11.05 8.47 18.84
CA ILE A 69 10.18 7.77 19.79
C ILE A 69 9.38 8.79 20.63
N LYS A 70 10.07 9.80 21.18
CA LYS A 70 9.43 10.88 21.96
C LYS A 70 8.43 11.70 21.13
N LEU A 71 8.58 11.78 19.81
CA LEU A 71 7.64 12.47 18.94
C LEU A 71 6.29 11.75 18.94
N PHE A 72 6.29 10.42 18.90
CA PHE A 72 5.06 9.63 18.92
C PHE A 72 4.31 9.73 20.24
N ASP A 73 5.03 9.78 21.37
CA ASP A 73 4.42 9.99 22.70
C ASP A 73 3.69 11.35 22.82
N ARG A 74 4.06 12.34 22.00
CA ARG A 74 3.44 13.68 21.99
C ARG A 74 2.26 13.80 21.03
N ILE A 75 2.14 12.88 20.07
CA ILE A 75 1.13 12.92 19.00
C ILE A 75 -0.15 12.18 19.42
N GLU A 76 -0.19 11.56 20.61
CA GLU A 76 -1.41 10.94 21.14
C GLU A 76 -2.61 11.90 21.03
N THR A 77 -3.58 11.51 20.19
CA THR A 77 -4.86 12.18 19.93
C THR A 77 -5.98 11.31 20.47
#